data_AF-A0A2R6AA94-F1
#
_entry.id   AF-A0A2R6AA94-F1
#
_cell.length_a   1.000
_cell.length_b   1.000
_cell.length_c   1.000
_cell.angle_alpha   90.00
_cell.angle_beta   90.00
_cell.angle_gamma   90.00
#
_symmetry.space_group_name_H-M   'P 1'
#
loop_
_entity.id
_entity.type
_entity.pdbx_description
1 polymer ?
#
loop_
_entity_poly.entity_id
_entity_poly.type
_entity_poly.pdbx_seq_one_letter_code
_entity_poly.pdbx_strand_id
1 'polypeptide(L)'
;MEFPYEFEDDPGKRKKILAECTTDEEKSGILNWALEGLRRLLKTGKFTADEGDSAKIRDRWMRETNPAYDFLTTYVERDPTGAIMKKNLWMRYLAWREEQGLPADGRQNEFSVLVQTMFRAKSMRVRISGERVYVWVGIRWKEQEKQDQEPSNLNYGDEDSSSYRRLGEPELETE
;
A
#
# COMPACT_ATOMS: atom_id res chain seq x y z
N MET A 1 -4.57 15.92 2.31
CA MET A 1 -4.61 17.37 2.62
C MET A 1 -3.38 17.95 1.97
N GLU A 2 -3.55 18.68 0.87
CA GLU A 2 -2.43 19.34 0.21
C GLU A 2 -2.17 20.69 0.89
N PHE A 3 -0.91 20.96 1.18
CA PHE A 3 -0.47 22.26 1.68
C PHE A 3 0.14 23.00 0.50
N PRO A 4 -0.60 23.91 -0.16
CA PRO A 4 -0.16 24.55 -1.41
C PRO A 4 0.99 25.54 -1.23
N TYR A 5 1.43 25.77 0.01
CA TYR A 5 2.51 26.69 0.36
C TYR A 5 3.65 25.91 1.00
N GLU A 6 4.85 26.09 0.45
CA GLU A 6 6.09 25.56 1.00
C GLU A 6 6.81 26.67 1.78
N PHE A 7 7.37 26.33 2.94
CA PHE A 7 8.20 27.25 3.69
C PHE A 7 9.58 27.30 3.04
N GLU A 8 9.98 28.47 2.52
CA GLU A 8 11.36 28.70 2.08
C GLU A 8 12.33 28.48 3.26
N ASP A 9 13.37 27.69 3.05
CA ASP A 9 14.34 27.33 4.10
C ASP A 9 15.34 28.47 4.41
N ASP A 10 14.83 29.68 4.66
CA ASP A 10 15.62 30.86 5.02
C ASP A 10 15.93 30.84 6.54
N PRO A 11 17.21 30.74 6.96
CA PRO A 11 17.61 30.78 8.36
C PRO A 11 17.16 32.06 9.09
N GLY A 12 17.07 33.18 8.39
CA GLY A 12 16.65 34.47 8.94
C GLY A 12 15.15 34.51 9.26
N LYS A 13 14.31 33.96 8.38
CA LYS A 13 12.85 33.84 8.60
C LYS A 13 12.54 32.85 9.71
N ARG A 14 13.20 31.67 9.75
CA ARG A 14 13.01 30.65 10.80
C ARG A 14 13.20 31.19 12.21
N LYS A 15 14.21 32.04 12.40
CA LYS A 15 14.51 32.63 13.73
C LYS A 15 13.43 33.61 14.20
N LYS A 16 12.65 34.19 13.29
CA LYS A 16 11.59 35.17 13.58
C LYS A 16 10.20 34.56 13.67
N ILE A 17 9.91 33.50 12.91
CA ILE A 17 8.59 32.84 12.87
C ILE A 17 8.08 32.50 14.27
N LEU A 18 8.92 31.93 15.14
CA LEU A 18 8.51 31.60 16.50
C LEU A 18 8.11 32.86 17.29
N ALA A 19 8.87 33.94 17.18
CA ALA A 19 8.55 35.19 17.88
C ALA A 19 7.29 35.87 17.32
N GLU A 20 7.09 35.82 16.00
CA GLU A 20 5.94 36.40 15.31
C GLU A 20 4.65 35.60 15.57
N CYS A 21 4.71 34.26 15.63
CA CYS A 21 3.55 33.40 15.89
C CYS A 21 3.26 33.16 17.38
N THR A 22 4.12 33.62 18.29
CA THR A 22 3.94 33.46 19.74
C THR A 22 3.94 34.79 20.50
N THR A 23 3.45 35.85 19.87
CA THR A 23 3.09 37.09 20.58
C THR A 23 2.02 36.80 21.63
N ASP A 24 1.89 37.69 22.60
CA ASP A 24 0.92 37.48 23.68
C ASP A 24 -0.53 37.57 23.17
N GLU A 25 -0.76 38.33 22.11
CA GLU A 25 -2.01 38.38 21.35
C GLU A 25 -2.30 37.03 20.67
N GLU A 26 -1.35 36.46 19.93
CA GLU A 26 -1.52 35.16 19.25
C GLU A 26 -1.73 34.03 20.26
N LYS A 27 -0.98 34.02 21.37
CA LYS A 27 -1.18 33.04 22.47
C LYS A 27 -2.58 33.17 23.06
N SER A 28 -3.03 34.39 23.32
CA SER A 28 -4.38 34.64 23.85
C SER A 28 -5.45 34.23 22.84
N GLY A 29 -5.23 34.46 21.55
CA GLY A 29 -6.09 34.03 20.46
C GLY A 29 -6.24 32.50 20.40
N ILE A 30 -5.11 31.78 20.40
CA ILE A 30 -5.08 30.31 20.43
C ILE A 30 -5.76 29.77 21.69
N LEU A 31 -5.52 30.40 22.85
CA LEU A 31 -6.17 30.01 24.11
C LEU A 31 -7.70 30.18 24.02
N ASN A 32 -8.19 31.30 23.49
CA ASN A 32 -9.62 31.54 23.32
C ASN A 32 -10.26 30.50 22.38
N TRP A 33 -9.57 30.14 21.29
CA TRP A 33 -10.01 29.05 20.41
C TRP A 33 -10.03 27.70 21.12
N ALA A 34 -9.02 27.40 21.93
CA ALA A 34 -8.97 26.17 22.72
C ALA A 34 -10.11 26.11 23.75
N LEU A 35 -10.42 27.23 24.42
CA LEU A 35 -11.52 27.33 25.37
C LEU A 35 -12.89 27.15 24.71
N GLU A 36 -13.10 27.73 23.52
CA GLU A 36 -14.32 27.49 22.74
C GLU A 36 -14.44 26.02 22.32
N GLY A 37 -13.33 25.42 21.87
CA GLY A 37 -13.25 23.99 21.58
C GLY A 37 -13.57 23.12 22.79
N LEU A 38 -13.06 23.47 23.97
CA LEU A 38 -13.34 22.80 25.24
C LEU A 38 -14.81 22.93 25.63
N ARG A 39 -15.40 24.13 25.51
CA ARG A 39 -16.82 24.35 25.78
C ARG A 39 -17.71 23.48 24.89
N ARG A 40 -17.38 23.40 23.60
CA ARG A 40 -18.04 22.50 22.66
C ARG A 40 -17.90 21.04 23.08
N LEU A 41 -16.68 20.61 23.43
CA LEU A 41 -16.39 19.24 23.84
C LEU A 41 -17.15 18.83 25.11
N LEU A 42 -17.20 19.70 26.12
CA LEU A 42 -17.95 19.46 27.35
C LEU A 42 -19.46 19.37 27.08
N LYS A 43 -19.98 20.10 26.10
CA LYS A 43 -21.40 20.04 25.69
C LYS A 43 -21.72 18.78 24.89
N THR A 44 -20.86 18.36 23.97
CA THR A 44 -21.09 17.20 23.10
C THR A 44 -20.67 15.87 23.73
N GLY A 45 -19.80 15.89 24.75
CA GLY A 45 -19.25 14.71 25.41
C GLY A 45 -18.26 13.91 24.55
N LYS A 46 -17.99 14.36 23.32
CA LYS A 46 -17.09 13.69 22.36
C LYS A 46 -16.44 14.70 21.43
N PHE A 47 -15.23 14.37 20.96
CA PHE A 47 -14.59 15.13 19.89
C PHE A 47 -15.43 15.03 18.63
N THR A 48 -15.46 16.11 17.85
CA THR A 48 -15.98 16.08 16.49
C THR A 48 -14.98 15.31 15.64
N ALA A 49 -15.16 14.00 15.55
CA ALA A 49 -14.52 13.16 14.55
C ALA A 49 -15.62 12.73 13.58
N ASP A 50 -15.31 12.65 12.28
CA ASP A 50 -16.13 11.86 11.38
C ASP A 50 -16.05 10.40 11.86
N GLU A 51 -17.08 9.97 12.59
CA GLU A 51 -17.23 8.60 13.09
C GLU A 51 -17.32 7.66 11.88
N GLY A 52 -16.16 7.15 11.43
CA GLY A 52 -16.04 6.22 10.31
C GLY A 52 -14.95 6.54 9.29
N ASP A 53 -14.31 7.71 9.38
CA ASP A 53 -13.36 8.17 8.33
C ASP A 53 -11.89 8.02 8.68
N SER A 54 -11.49 7.77 9.92
CA SER A 54 -10.06 7.68 10.26
C SER A 54 -9.33 6.55 9.50
N ALA A 55 -9.97 5.40 9.32
CA ALA A 55 -9.45 4.30 8.51
C ALA A 55 -9.43 4.66 7.02
N LYS A 56 -10.48 5.30 6.49
CA LYS A 56 -10.56 5.72 5.09
C LYS A 56 -9.56 6.83 4.75
N ILE A 57 -9.39 7.79 5.65
CA ILE A 57 -8.39 8.86 5.55
C ILE A 57 -7.00 8.25 5.57
N ARG A 58 -6.73 7.31 6.49
CA ARG A 58 -5.46 6.57 6.54
C ARG A 58 -5.20 5.80 5.26
N ASP A 59 -6.18 5.06 4.76
CA ASP A 59 -6.05 4.26 3.54
C ASP A 59 -5.81 5.15 2.32
N ARG A 60 -6.53 6.28 2.21
CA ARG A 60 -6.30 7.29 1.18
C ARG A 60 -4.87 7.83 1.24
N TRP A 61 -4.43 8.26 2.42
CA TRP A 61 -3.09 8.79 2.62
C TRP A 61 -2.01 7.75 2.31
N MET A 62 -2.21 6.49 2.68
CA MET A 62 -1.26 5.41 2.36
C MET A 62 -1.20 5.12 0.86
N ARG A 63 -2.31 5.19 0.12
CA ARG A 63 -2.30 5.07 -1.35
C ARG A 63 -1.54 6.21 -2.01
N GLU A 64 -1.73 7.44 -1.53
CA GLU A 64 -1.05 8.63 -2.06
C GLU A 64 0.47 8.62 -1.77
N THR A 65 0.89 8.08 -0.62
CA THR A 65 2.28 8.18 -0.15
C THR A 65 3.11 6.92 -0.35
N ASN A 66 2.49 5.74 -0.51
CA ASN A 66 3.18 4.46 -0.63
C ASN A 66 2.73 3.72 -1.90
N PRO A 67 3.52 3.80 -3.00
CA PRO A 67 3.21 3.12 -4.26
C PRO A 67 3.07 1.60 -4.14
N ALA A 68 3.84 0.95 -3.27
CA ALA A 68 3.72 -0.50 -3.05
C ALA A 68 2.37 -0.85 -2.39
N TYR A 69 1.91 -0.02 -1.46
CA TYR A 69 0.60 -0.18 -0.84
C TYR A 69 -0.51 0.02 -1.87
N ASP A 70 -0.43 1.06 -2.70
CA ASP A 70 -1.42 1.31 -3.73
C ASP A 70 -1.50 0.18 -4.76
N PHE A 71 -0.35 -0.27 -5.27
CA PHE A 71 -0.28 -1.43 -6.17
C PHE A 71 -0.93 -2.67 -5.55
N LEU A 72 -0.51 -3.06 -4.34
CA LEU A 72 -1.01 -4.28 -3.70
C LEU A 72 -2.51 -4.18 -3.40
N THR A 73 -2.99 -3.04 -2.89
CA THR A 73 -4.42 -2.87 -2.59
C THR A 73 -5.28 -2.74 -3.85
N THR A 74 -4.70 -2.39 -4.99
CA THR A 74 -5.40 -2.27 -6.27
C THR A 74 -5.46 -3.63 -6.99
N TYR A 75 -4.33 -4.33 -7.13
CA TYR A 75 -4.22 -5.52 -8.00
C TYR A 75 -4.25 -6.87 -7.28
N VAL A 76 -4.04 -6.90 -5.98
CA VAL A 76 -3.96 -8.15 -5.21
C VAL A 76 -5.10 -8.25 -4.22
N GLU A 77 -5.64 -9.45 -4.05
CA GLU A 77 -6.62 -9.76 -3.01
C GLU A 77 -6.25 -11.03 -2.25
N ARG A 78 -6.83 -11.16 -1.06
CA ARG A 78 -6.63 -12.34 -0.22
C ARG A 78 -7.49 -13.48 -0.74
N ASP A 79 -6.86 -14.62 -0.98
CA ASP A 79 -7.53 -15.86 -1.34
C ASP A 79 -6.79 -17.03 -0.65
N PRO A 80 -7.41 -17.74 0.30
CA PRO A 80 -6.78 -18.86 0.99
C PRO A 80 -6.24 -19.97 0.06
N THR A 81 -6.85 -20.13 -1.11
CA THR A 81 -6.46 -21.11 -2.13
C THR A 81 -5.55 -20.53 -3.21
N GLY A 82 -5.45 -19.20 -3.26
CA GLY A 82 -4.66 -18.47 -4.25
C GLY A 82 -3.16 -18.57 -4.00
N ALA A 83 -2.41 -18.59 -5.10
CA ALA A 83 -0.97 -18.44 -5.07
C ALA A 83 -0.47 -17.54 -6.20
N ILE A 84 0.56 -16.74 -5.91
CA ILE A 84 1.27 -15.92 -6.90
C ILE A 84 2.76 -16.18 -6.77
N MET A 85 3.47 -16.40 -7.88
CA MET A 85 4.93 -16.48 -7.86
C MET A 85 5.55 -15.19 -7.35
N LYS A 86 6.51 -15.30 -6.42
CA LYS A 86 7.17 -14.11 -5.85
C LYS A 86 7.83 -13.25 -6.92
N LYS A 87 8.46 -13.89 -7.89
CA LYS A 87 9.11 -13.23 -9.03
C LYS A 87 8.09 -12.43 -9.85
N ASN A 88 6.96 -13.05 -10.22
CA ASN A 88 5.94 -12.41 -11.05
C ASN A 88 5.29 -11.21 -10.33
N LEU A 89 4.96 -11.36 -9.04
CA LEU A 89 4.40 -10.26 -8.25
C LEU A 89 5.36 -9.06 -8.20
N TRP A 90 6.65 -9.31 -7.98
CA TRP A 90 7.66 -8.26 -7.94
C TRP A 90 7.88 -7.60 -9.32
N MET A 91 7.96 -8.40 -10.39
CA MET A 91 8.15 -7.85 -11.74
C MET A 91 6.95 -7.02 -12.20
N ARG A 92 5.71 -7.47 -11.93
CA ARG A 92 4.50 -6.70 -12.24
C ARG A 92 4.46 -5.38 -11.47
N TYR A 93 4.91 -5.35 -10.20
CA TYR A 93 5.05 -4.11 -9.45
C TYR A 93 6.06 -3.15 -10.08
N LEU A 94 7.22 -3.65 -10.52
CA LEU A 94 8.23 -2.82 -11.19
C LEU A 94 7.70 -2.25 -12.52
N ALA A 95 7.03 -3.09 -13.32
CA ALA A 95 6.39 -2.65 -14.57
C ALA A 95 5.30 -1.58 -14.30
N TRP A 96 4.45 -1.81 -13.30
CA TRP A 96 3.44 -0.82 -12.91
C TRP A 96 4.08 0.49 -12.45
N ARG A 97 5.18 0.45 -11.69
CA ARG A 97 5.90 1.68 -11.29
C ARG A 97 6.41 2.46 -12.49
N GLU A 98 6.95 1.78 -13.49
CA GLU A 98 7.42 2.38 -14.74
C GLU A 98 6.24 3.02 -15.51
N GLU A 99 5.09 2.33 -15.60
CA GLU A 99 3.85 2.86 -16.18
C GLU A 99 3.37 4.14 -15.46
N GLN A 100 3.55 4.22 -14.14
CA GLN A 100 3.22 5.41 -13.33
C GLN A 100 4.30 6.51 -13.37
N GLY A 101 5.40 6.32 -14.12
CA GLY A 101 6.51 7.27 -14.17
C GLY A 101 7.29 7.41 -12.86
N LEU A 102 7.19 6.41 -11.98
CA LEU A 102 7.90 6.39 -10.70
C LEU A 102 9.33 5.84 -10.87
N PRO A 103 10.30 6.30 -10.05
CA PRO A 103 11.68 5.79 -10.13
C PRO A 103 11.75 4.28 -9.82
N ALA A 104 12.81 3.61 -10.26
CA ALA A 104 13.01 2.19 -9.94
C ALA A 104 13.10 1.94 -8.42
N ASP A 105 12.58 0.81 -7.95
CA ASP A 105 12.63 0.42 -6.54
C ASP A 105 13.54 -0.79 -6.31
N GLY A 106 14.52 -0.64 -5.42
CA GLY A 106 15.37 -1.75 -4.97
C GLY A 106 14.86 -2.44 -3.69
N ARG A 107 13.81 -1.93 -3.04
CA ARG A 107 13.41 -2.33 -1.69
C ARG A 107 12.46 -3.54 -1.68
N GLN A 108 12.91 -4.64 -2.30
CA GLN A 108 12.12 -5.87 -2.40
C GLN A 108 11.78 -6.50 -1.03
N ASN A 109 12.63 -6.29 -0.02
CA ASN A 109 12.40 -6.76 1.34
C ASN A 109 11.21 -6.03 1.99
N GLU A 110 11.13 -4.71 1.87
CA GLU A 110 10.00 -3.91 2.37
C GLU A 110 8.70 -4.30 1.68
N PHE A 111 8.75 -4.49 0.36
CA PHE A 111 7.61 -5.01 -0.40
C PHE A 111 7.15 -6.38 0.10
N SER A 112 8.09 -7.30 0.36
CA SER A 112 7.77 -8.64 0.85
C SER A 112 7.14 -8.62 2.25
N VAL A 113 7.65 -7.77 3.15
CA VAL A 113 7.07 -7.55 4.48
C VAL A 113 5.66 -6.95 4.35
N LEU A 114 5.46 -6.03 3.41
CA LEU A 114 4.14 -5.44 3.16
C LEU A 114 3.13 -6.50 2.67
N VAL A 115 3.51 -7.39 1.75
CA VAL A 115 2.66 -8.50 1.29
C VAL A 115 2.25 -9.42 2.45
N GLN A 116 3.20 -9.77 3.32
CA GLN A 116 2.92 -10.61 4.49
C GLN A 116 1.99 -9.91 5.49
N THR A 117 2.24 -8.63 5.79
CA THR A 117 1.48 -7.88 6.80
C THR A 117 0.07 -7.57 6.32
N MET A 118 -0.13 -7.19 5.06
CA MET A 118 -1.44 -6.84 4.53
C MET A 118 -2.34 -8.06 4.33
N PHE A 119 -1.81 -9.14 3.76
CA PHE A 119 -2.65 -10.28 3.33
C PHE A 119 -2.50 -11.52 4.21
N ARG A 120 -1.58 -11.51 5.18
CA ARG A 120 -1.15 -12.70 5.93
C ARG A 120 -0.64 -13.81 5.00
N ALA A 121 -0.07 -13.41 3.86
CA ALA A 121 0.46 -14.32 2.87
C ALA A 121 1.68 -15.07 3.42
N LYS A 122 1.82 -16.34 3.05
CA LYS A 122 2.96 -17.17 3.44
C LYS A 122 3.91 -17.37 2.27
N SER A 123 5.20 -17.35 2.56
CA SER A 123 6.23 -17.71 1.61
C SER A 123 6.43 -19.22 1.61
N MET A 124 6.20 -19.88 0.48
CA MET A 124 6.44 -21.31 0.32
C MET A 124 7.34 -21.59 -0.88
N ARG A 125 8.06 -22.71 -0.84
CA ARG A 125 8.80 -23.23 -2.00
C ARG A 125 8.04 -24.44 -2.53
N VAL A 126 7.61 -24.36 -3.78
CA VAL A 126 6.84 -25.42 -4.45
C VAL A 126 7.62 -25.91 -5.67
N ARG A 127 7.29 -27.12 -6.14
CA ARG A 127 7.76 -27.61 -7.42
C ARG A 127 6.69 -27.37 -8.48
N ILE A 128 7.04 -26.63 -9.52
CA ILE A 128 6.18 -26.38 -10.69
C ILE A 128 7.00 -26.79 -11.91
N SER A 129 6.46 -27.66 -12.75
CA SER A 129 7.15 -28.19 -13.95
C SER A 129 8.55 -28.74 -13.67
N GLY A 130 8.77 -29.38 -12.52
CA GLY A 130 10.08 -29.92 -12.12
C GLY A 130 11.03 -28.91 -11.46
N GLU A 131 10.79 -27.61 -11.61
CA GLU A 131 11.60 -26.55 -11.03
C GLU A 131 11.13 -26.12 -9.63
N ARG A 132 12.08 -25.68 -8.79
CA ARG A 132 11.78 -25.16 -7.46
C ARG A 132 11.57 -23.65 -7.53
N VAL A 133 10.35 -23.20 -7.27
CA VAL A 133 9.98 -21.78 -7.31
C VAL A 133 9.42 -21.32 -5.97
N TYR A 134 9.65 -20.05 -5.64
CA TYR A 134 9.07 -19.41 -4.46
C TYR A 134 7.73 -18.76 -4.80
N VAL A 135 6.72 -19.07 -4.01
CA VAL A 135 5.36 -18.56 -4.17
C VAL A 135 4.89 -17.89 -2.88
N TRP A 136 4.02 -16.90 -3.06
CA TRP A 136 3.15 -16.39 -2.02
C TRP A 136 1.86 -17.19 -2.03
N VAL A 137 1.52 -17.81 -0.90
CA VAL A 137 0.26 -18.54 -0.69
C VAL A 137 -0.68 -17.68 0.13
N GLY A 138 -1.97 -17.70 -0.19
CA GLY A 138 -3.00 -16.91 0.49
C GLY A 138 -3.38 -15.62 -0.25
N ILE A 139 -2.91 -15.43 -1.47
CA ILE A 139 -3.19 -14.25 -2.31
C ILE A 139 -3.40 -14.63 -3.77
N ARG A 140 -4.17 -13.82 -4.50
CA ARG A 140 -4.33 -13.91 -5.96
C ARG A 140 -4.45 -12.52 -6.59
N TRP A 141 -4.32 -12.47 -7.91
CA TRP A 141 -4.64 -11.27 -8.69
C TRP A 141 -6.15 -11.02 -8.70
N LYS A 142 -6.54 -9.75 -8.63
CA LYS A 142 -7.94 -9.36 -8.82
C LYS A 142 -8.36 -9.52 -10.28
N GLU A 143 -9.67 -9.69 -10.47
CA GLU A 143 -10.28 -10.03 -11.78
C GLU A 143 -9.99 -9.03 -12.91
N GLN A 144 -9.71 -7.77 -12.58
CA GLN A 144 -9.33 -6.73 -13.55
C GLN A 144 -8.02 -7.05 -14.31
N GLU A 145 -7.12 -7.86 -13.75
CA GLU A 145 -5.86 -8.29 -14.37
C GLU A 145 -5.96 -9.60 -15.17
N LYS A 146 -7.14 -10.25 -15.20
CA LYS A 146 -7.30 -11.50 -15.97
C LYS A 146 -7.39 -11.26 -17.48
N GLN A 147 -7.67 -10.03 -17.93
CA GLN A 147 -7.94 -9.71 -19.33
C GLN A 147 -6.69 -9.31 -20.13
N ASP A 148 -5.61 -8.89 -19.47
CA ASP A 148 -4.34 -8.51 -20.14
C ASP A 148 -3.38 -9.70 -20.36
N GLN A 149 -3.88 -10.93 -20.19
CA GLN A 149 -3.15 -12.15 -20.52
C GLN A 149 -3.44 -12.63 -21.95
N GLU A 150 -3.14 -11.81 -22.95
CA GLU A 150 -2.61 -12.34 -24.22
C GLU A 150 -1.08 -12.15 -24.18
N PRO A 151 -0.28 -13.21 -24.36
CA PRO A 151 1.16 -13.11 -24.23
C PRO A 151 1.75 -12.30 -25.40
N SER A 152 1.90 -10.99 -25.23
CA SER A 152 2.73 -10.18 -26.11
C SER A 152 4.19 -10.52 -25.80
N ASN A 153 4.84 -11.16 -26.77
CA ASN A 153 6.26 -11.51 -26.82
C ASN A 153 7.19 -10.48 -26.16
N LEU A 154 7.55 -10.68 -24.89
CA LEU A 154 8.87 -10.33 -24.39
C LEU A 154 9.60 -11.65 -24.16
N ASN A 155 10.75 -11.78 -24.83
CA ASN A 155 11.58 -12.98 -24.95
C ASN A 155 11.63 -13.79 -23.64
N TYR A 156 10.82 -14.84 -23.60
CA TYR A 156 10.86 -15.86 -22.56
C TYR A 156 12.15 -16.65 -22.76
N GLY A 157 13.06 -16.60 -21.79
CA GLY A 157 13.98 -17.71 -21.59
C GLY A 157 13.12 -18.94 -21.31
N ASP A 158 13.21 -19.92 -22.20
CA ASP A 158 12.37 -21.11 -22.33
C ASP A 158 12.02 -21.76 -20.98
N GLU A 159 10.73 -21.97 -20.72
CA GLU A 159 10.08 -23.29 -20.78
C GLU A 159 8.67 -23.26 -20.14
N ASP A 160 7.69 -23.61 -20.98
CA ASP A 160 6.36 -24.16 -20.67
C ASP A 160 5.33 -23.30 -19.90
N SER A 161 4.61 -22.48 -20.67
CA SER A 161 3.44 -21.68 -20.25
C SER A 161 2.12 -22.51 -20.16
N SER A 162 2.14 -23.82 -20.40
CA SER A 162 0.92 -24.61 -20.61
C SER A 162 0.27 -25.19 -19.33
N SER A 163 0.87 -25.03 -18.14
CA SER A 163 0.45 -25.77 -16.94
C SER A 163 -0.57 -25.07 -16.01
N TYR A 164 -0.99 -23.83 -16.31
CA TYR A 164 -1.72 -22.99 -15.33
C TYR A 164 -3.25 -23.16 -15.24
N ARG A 165 -3.87 -24.14 -15.91
CA ARG A 165 -5.33 -24.37 -15.80
C ARG A 165 -5.78 -25.46 -14.83
N ARG A 166 -4.90 -26.17 -14.13
CA ARG A 166 -5.30 -27.18 -13.13
C ARG A 166 -4.36 -27.18 -11.92
N LEU A 167 -4.63 -26.31 -10.96
CA LEU A 167 -4.11 -26.42 -9.59
C LEU A 167 -5.29 -26.19 -8.64
N GLY A 168 -6.18 -27.17 -8.63
CA GLY A 168 -7.46 -27.09 -7.93
C GLY A 168 -8.11 -28.46 -7.72
N GLU A 169 -7.33 -29.47 -7.34
CA GLU A 169 -7.88 -30.64 -6.64
C GLU A 169 -6.90 -31.03 -5.52
N PRO A 170 -7.26 -30.84 -4.24
CA PRO A 170 -6.54 -31.50 -3.16
C PRO A 170 -6.91 -32.98 -3.21
N GLU A 171 -5.92 -33.86 -3.42
CA GLU A 171 -6.10 -35.31 -3.24
C GLU A 171 -6.50 -35.56 -1.79
N LEU A 172 -7.76 -35.97 -1.59
CA LEU A 172 -8.23 -36.54 -0.34
C LEU A 172 -7.59 -37.92 -0.23
N GLU A 173 -6.62 -38.06 0.67
CA GLU A 173 -6.15 -39.37 1.12
C GLU A 173 -7.31 -40.08 1.81
N THR A 174 -7.75 -41.21 1.24
CA THR A 174 -8.55 -42.21 1.97
C THR A 174 -7.74 -43.50 2.06
N GLU A 175 -7.40 -43.84 3.30
CA GLU A 175 -6.98 -45.11 3.94
C GLU A 175 -6.28 -46.21 3.11
#